data_AF-A0A2M6WVY7-F1
#
_entry.id   AF-A0A2M6WVY7-F1
#
_cell.length_a   1.000
_cell.length_b   1.000
_cell.length_c   1.000
_cell.angle_alpha   90.00
_cell.angle_beta   90.00
_cell.angle_gamma   90.00
#
_symmetry.space_group_name_H-M   'P 1'
#
loop_
_entity.id
_entity.type
_entity.pdbx_description
1 polymer ?
#
loop_
_entity_poly.entity_id
_entity_poly.type
_entity_poly.pdbx_seq_one_letter_code
_entity_poly.pdbx_strand_id
1 'polypeptide(L)'
;MDIPSTGQYVGGAFTMVRSGGSANVTSITITENGTVDALNNLDNIKLQYDLDITSPYDCAGESYAAGDTQYGSTDIDGFSAANGTSAFIGSVAVSNTQAMCVYVVLDVGSGASDAQTLEIEITNPS
;
A
#
# COMPACT_ATOMS: atom_id res chain seq x y z
N MET A 1 11.50 -7.85 -10.52
CA MET A 1 11.67 -7.93 -9.07
C MET A 1 12.56 -9.12 -8.81
N ASP A 2 13.63 -8.94 -8.04
CA ASP A 2 14.58 -10.00 -7.73
C ASP A 2 14.23 -10.66 -6.39
N ILE A 3 14.72 -11.88 -6.14
CA ILE A 3 14.51 -12.62 -4.89
C ILE A 3 15.87 -13.05 -4.33
N PRO A 4 16.26 -12.65 -3.11
CA PRO A 4 15.59 -11.67 -2.25
C PRO A 4 15.80 -10.22 -2.76
N SER A 5 14.94 -9.30 -2.33
CA SER A 5 15.11 -7.86 -2.60
C SER A 5 14.46 -7.00 -1.51
N THR A 6 14.85 -5.72 -1.43
CA THR A 6 14.37 -4.79 -0.38
C THR A 6 13.74 -3.55 -0.99
N GLY A 7 12.74 -2.97 -0.34
CA GLY A 7 12.13 -1.70 -0.71
C GLY A 7 11.47 -1.73 -2.08
N GLN A 8 10.83 -2.85 -2.42
CA GLN A 8 10.18 -3.04 -3.70
C GLN A 8 8.81 -2.38 -3.69
N TYR A 9 8.60 -1.42 -4.58
CA TYR A 9 7.24 -1.00 -4.96
C TYR A 9 6.61 -2.13 -5.77
N VAL A 10 5.51 -2.67 -5.25
CA VAL A 10 4.89 -3.89 -5.80
C VAL A 10 3.80 -3.62 -6.84
N GLY A 11 3.64 -2.35 -7.23
CA GLY A 11 2.77 -1.94 -8.32
C GLY A 11 1.36 -1.53 -7.90
N GLY A 12 0.71 -0.76 -8.77
CA GLY A 12 -0.62 -0.19 -8.53
C GLY A 12 -0.62 0.99 -7.56
N ALA A 13 -1.67 1.80 -7.65
CA ALA A 13 -1.97 2.84 -6.67
C ALA A 13 -3.39 2.64 -6.17
N PHE A 14 -3.58 2.75 -4.85
CA PHE A 14 -4.91 2.87 -4.28
C PHE A 14 -5.28 4.34 -4.19
N THR A 15 -6.38 4.72 -4.84
CA THR A 15 -6.85 6.10 -4.85
C THR A 15 -7.95 6.29 -3.82
N MET A 16 -7.72 7.11 -2.81
CA MET A 16 -8.78 7.60 -1.93
C MET A 16 -9.24 8.98 -2.39
N VAL A 17 -10.45 9.03 -2.95
CA VAL A 17 -11.12 10.26 -3.41
C VAL A 17 -12.33 10.57 -2.55
N ARG A 18 -12.75 11.83 -2.55
CA ARG A 18 -14.07 12.24 -2.05
C ARG A 18 -14.79 13.10 -3.07
N SER A 19 -16.07 12.84 -3.24
CA SER A 19 -16.95 13.67 -4.08
C SER A 19 -17.48 14.93 -3.36
N GLY A 20 -17.23 15.07 -2.06
CA GLY A 20 -17.67 16.22 -1.26
C GLY A 20 -17.17 16.23 0.19
N GLY A 21 -17.03 17.45 0.74
CA GLY A 21 -16.54 17.70 2.09
C GLY A 21 -15.10 17.22 2.30
N SER A 22 -14.73 17.05 3.56
CA SER A 22 -13.44 16.46 3.95
C SER A 22 -13.64 15.35 4.97
N ALA A 23 -12.73 14.39 4.96
CA ALA A 23 -12.60 13.37 6.00
C ALA A 23 -11.13 12.96 6.13
N ASN A 24 -10.78 12.34 7.25
CA ASN A 24 -9.47 11.74 7.43
C ASN A 24 -9.54 10.24 7.14
N VAL A 25 -8.58 9.74 6.37
CA VAL A 25 -8.26 8.32 6.32
C VAL A 25 -7.52 7.98 7.61
N THR A 26 -8.15 7.21 8.49
CA THR A 26 -7.63 6.88 9.83
C THR A 26 -7.02 5.50 9.94
N SER A 27 -7.41 4.59 9.04
CA SER A 27 -6.87 3.24 8.95
C SER A 27 -6.89 2.78 7.50
N ILE A 28 -5.85 2.04 7.11
CA ILE A 28 -5.81 1.29 5.86
C ILE A 28 -5.39 -0.12 6.22
N THR A 29 -6.19 -1.10 5.80
CA THR A 29 -5.81 -2.51 5.87
C THR A 29 -5.65 -3.01 4.44
N ILE A 30 -4.51 -3.62 4.16
CA ILE A 30 -4.26 -4.32 2.91
C ILE A 30 -4.23 -5.82 3.16
N THR A 31 -4.62 -6.59 2.16
CA THR A 31 -4.63 -8.05 2.16
C THR A 31 -3.72 -8.55 1.05
N GLU A 32 -2.96 -9.61 1.32
CA GLU A 32 -2.20 -10.36 0.31
C GLU A 32 -2.97 -11.65 -0.02
N ASN A 33 -3.31 -11.85 -1.30
CA ASN A 33 -4.11 -12.98 -1.79
C ASN A 33 -3.38 -13.83 -2.85
N GLY A 34 -2.09 -13.60 -3.06
CA GLY A 34 -1.28 -14.30 -4.03
C GLY A 34 -0.89 -15.70 -3.57
N THR A 35 0.21 -16.21 -4.10
CA THR A 35 0.71 -17.57 -3.81
C THR A 35 2.04 -17.55 -3.06
N VAL A 36 2.60 -16.37 -2.82
CA VAL A 36 3.72 -16.19 -1.89
C VAL A 36 3.22 -16.36 -0.46
N ASP A 37 4.05 -16.96 0.40
CA ASP A 37 3.77 -16.99 1.84
C ASP A 37 4.09 -15.61 2.44
N ALA A 38 3.08 -14.74 2.51
CA ALA A 38 3.20 -13.35 2.93
C ALA A 38 3.57 -13.16 4.41
N LEU A 39 3.40 -14.19 5.24
CA LEU A 39 3.80 -14.17 6.64
C LEU A 39 5.32 -14.37 6.79
N ASN A 40 5.91 -15.24 5.97
CA ASN A 40 7.30 -15.63 6.14
C ASN A 40 8.25 -15.05 5.09
N ASN A 41 7.74 -14.54 3.97
CA ASN A 41 8.56 -14.10 2.85
C ASN A 41 8.33 -12.65 2.43
N LEU A 42 7.43 -11.91 3.07
CA LEU A 42 7.24 -10.49 2.83
C LEU A 42 7.36 -9.73 4.15
N ASP A 43 8.26 -8.77 4.21
CA ASP A 43 8.56 -8.02 5.44
C ASP A 43 8.64 -6.51 5.17
N ASN A 44 8.75 -5.73 6.23
CA ASN A 44 8.94 -4.27 6.17
C ASN A 44 7.90 -3.57 5.27
N ILE A 45 6.63 -3.97 5.40
CA ILE A 45 5.56 -3.43 4.58
C ILE A 45 5.30 -1.97 4.94
N LYS A 46 5.25 -1.12 3.94
CA LYS A 46 5.02 0.32 4.04
C LYS A 46 3.90 0.71 3.11
N LEU A 47 3.05 1.60 3.61
CA LEU A 47 2.19 2.42 2.78
C LEU A 47 2.87 3.77 2.62
N GLN A 48 3.30 4.10 1.40
CA GLN A 48 3.72 5.45 1.06
C GLN A 48 2.60 6.15 0.29
N TYR A 49 2.57 7.48 0.28
CA TYR A 49 1.54 8.21 -0.42
C TYR A 49 1.97 9.57 -0.94
N ASP A 50 1.28 9.98 -1.99
CA ASP A 50 1.20 11.34 -2.50
C ASP A 50 -0.20 11.94 -2.30
N LEU A 51 -0.25 13.27 -2.36
CA LEU A 51 -1.50 14.03 -2.35
C LEU A 51 -1.70 14.70 -3.71
N ASP A 52 -2.68 14.22 -4.46
CA ASP A 52 -3.08 14.83 -5.72
C ASP A 52 -3.98 16.05 -5.44
N ILE A 53 -3.41 17.24 -5.60
CA ILE A 53 -4.09 18.54 -5.51
C ILE A 53 -4.31 19.17 -6.89
N THR A 54 -4.18 18.38 -7.96
CA THR A 54 -4.37 18.82 -9.35
C THR A 54 -5.66 18.23 -9.90
N SER A 55 -6.54 19.08 -10.46
CA SER A 55 -7.77 18.58 -11.10
C SER A 55 -7.41 17.60 -12.23
N PRO A 56 -7.99 16.39 -12.29
CA PRO A 56 -9.28 15.98 -11.70
C PRO A 56 -9.28 15.33 -10.30
N TYR A 57 -8.17 15.32 -9.56
CA TYR A 57 -8.05 14.73 -8.22
C TYR A 57 -8.34 13.23 -8.19
N ASP A 58 -7.72 12.49 -9.10
CA ASP A 58 -7.93 11.05 -9.30
C ASP A 58 -6.63 10.23 -9.25
N CYS A 59 -5.50 10.86 -8.90
CA CYS A 59 -4.17 10.28 -8.88
C CYS A 59 -3.67 9.78 -10.25
N ALA A 60 -4.32 10.11 -11.37
CA ALA A 60 -3.90 9.63 -12.68
C ALA A 60 -2.55 10.21 -13.13
N GLY A 61 -2.17 11.39 -12.60
CA GLY A 61 -0.88 12.03 -12.84
C GLY A 61 0.21 11.67 -11.82
N GLU A 62 -0.15 10.97 -10.74
CA GLU A 62 0.77 10.66 -9.65
C GLU A 62 1.41 9.29 -9.84
N SER A 63 2.65 9.16 -9.38
CA SER A 63 3.42 7.92 -9.49
C SER A 63 4.37 7.79 -8.32
N TYR A 64 4.51 6.57 -7.81
CA TYR A 64 5.44 6.27 -6.73
C TYR A 64 6.83 6.89 -6.93
N ALA A 65 7.32 7.57 -5.89
CA ALA A 65 8.72 7.93 -5.73
C ALA A 65 9.27 7.48 -4.37
N ALA A 66 10.57 7.16 -4.33
CA ALA A 66 11.21 6.68 -3.10
C ALA A 66 11.18 7.69 -1.93
N GLY A 67 10.80 8.95 -2.19
CA GLY A 67 10.67 10.02 -1.20
C GLY A 67 9.25 10.26 -0.70
N ASP A 68 8.25 9.49 -1.16
CA ASP A 68 6.85 9.68 -0.81
C ASP A 68 6.61 9.54 0.71
N THR A 69 5.58 10.21 1.19
CA THR A 69 5.33 10.28 2.63
C THR A 69 4.82 8.93 3.15
N GLN A 70 5.31 8.46 4.30
CA GLN A 70 4.81 7.23 4.89
C GLN A 70 3.46 7.45 5.60
N TYR A 71 2.48 6.60 5.32
CA TYR A 71 1.24 6.47 6.08
C TYR A 71 1.40 5.43 7.18
N GLY A 72 1.19 5.85 8.44
CA GLY A 72 1.35 4.99 9.60
C GLY A 72 2.80 4.51 9.80
N SER A 73 2.95 3.43 10.57
CA SER A 73 4.25 2.79 10.83
C SER A 73 4.51 1.65 9.86
N THR A 74 5.79 1.33 9.62
CA THR A 74 6.18 0.13 8.89
C THR A 74 5.73 -1.11 9.66
N ASP A 75 5.13 -2.07 8.96
CA ASP A 75 4.88 -3.40 9.50
C ASP A 75 6.13 -4.26 9.31
N ILE A 76 6.79 -4.59 10.42
CA ILE A 76 8.09 -5.29 10.42
C ILE A 76 7.95 -6.81 10.56
N ASP A 77 6.75 -7.31 10.87
CA ASP A 77 6.51 -8.70 11.25
C ASP A 77 5.90 -9.54 10.11
N GLY A 78 5.68 -8.92 8.95
CA GLY A 78 5.03 -9.55 7.80
C GLY A 78 3.50 -9.49 7.85
N PHE A 79 2.82 -10.10 6.89
CA PHE A 79 1.36 -10.20 6.92
C PHE A 79 0.89 -11.17 8.01
N SER A 80 -0.34 -11.03 8.49
CA SER A 80 -0.89 -11.86 9.59
C SER A 80 -0.98 -13.37 9.33
N ALA A 81 -0.86 -13.79 8.06
CA ALA A 81 -0.88 -15.18 7.59
C ALA A 81 -0.25 -15.24 6.19
N ALA A 82 -0.07 -16.45 5.65
CA ALA A 82 0.44 -16.65 4.29
C ALA A 82 -0.37 -15.87 3.23
N ASN A 83 -1.69 -15.79 3.40
CA ASN A 83 -2.59 -14.88 2.69
C ASN A 83 -3.30 -14.02 3.72
N GLY A 84 -2.54 -13.12 4.32
CA GLY A 84 -2.93 -12.37 5.49
C GLY A 84 -3.24 -10.91 5.20
N THR A 85 -3.34 -10.15 6.29
CA THR A 85 -3.57 -8.70 6.26
C THR A 85 -2.44 -7.98 6.97
N SER A 86 -2.17 -6.75 6.54
CA SER A 86 -1.35 -5.77 7.27
C SER A 86 -2.16 -4.49 7.47
N ALA A 87 -2.16 -3.95 8.69
CA ALA A 87 -3.02 -2.86 9.11
C ALA A 87 -2.23 -1.64 9.58
N PHE A 88 -2.55 -0.49 8.99
CA PHE A 88 -1.84 0.77 9.19
C PHE A 88 -2.79 1.80 9.80
N ILE A 89 -2.37 2.43 10.90
CA ILE A 89 -3.12 3.51 11.55
C ILE A 89 -2.43 4.84 11.26
N GLY A 90 -3.22 5.84 10.86
CA GLY A 90 -2.72 7.16 10.50
C GLY A 90 -3.82 8.21 10.57
N SER A 91 -3.58 9.36 9.94
CA SER A 91 -4.59 10.40 9.76
C SER A 91 -4.17 11.32 8.62
N VAL A 92 -4.75 11.12 7.43
CA VAL A 92 -4.51 11.96 6.25
C VAL A 92 -5.83 12.49 5.74
N ALA A 93 -5.91 13.81 5.54
CA ALA A 93 -7.11 14.44 5.03
C ALA A 93 -7.30 14.15 3.54
N VAL A 94 -8.53 13.84 3.15
CA VAL A 94 -8.98 13.73 1.75
C VAL A 94 -10.19 14.64 1.58
N SER A 95 -10.31 15.29 0.43
CA SER A 95 -11.39 16.23 0.13
C SER A 95 -11.79 16.17 -1.34
N ASN A 96 -12.73 17.01 -1.77
CA ASN A 96 -13.09 17.17 -3.18
C ASN A 96 -12.04 17.90 -4.03
N THR A 97 -10.96 18.38 -3.41
CA THR A 97 -9.82 19.05 -4.08
C THR A 97 -8.48 18.44 -3.70
N GLN A 98 -8.49 17.26 -3.07
CA GLN A 98 -7.29 16.54 -2.66
C GLN A 98 -7.60 15.05 -2.57
N ALA A 99 -7.01 14.25 -3.46
CA ALA A 99 -7.00 12.80 -3.37
C ALA A 99 -5.72 12.30 -2.70
N MET A 100 -5.77 11.11 -2.13
CA MET A 100 -4.61 10.43 -1.58
C MET A 100 -4.28 9.22 -2.46
N CYS A 101 -3.02 9.13 -2.90
CA CYS A 101 -2.51 8.12 -3.82
C CYS A 101 -1.57 7.22 -3.03
N VAL A 102 -1.99 5.99 -2.75
CA VAL A 102 -1.24 5.09 -1.83
C VAL A 102 -0.53 3.99 -2.60
N TYR A 103 0.75 3.81 -2.27
CA TYR A 103 1.67 2.86 -2.87
C TYR A 103 2.15 1.88 -1.80
N VAL A 104 2.19 0.59 -2.16
CA VAL A 104 2.68 -0.46 -1.26
C VAL A 104 4.13 -0.75 -1.59
N VAL A 105 4.98 -0.71 -0.56
CA VAL A 105 6.40 -1.02 -0.64
C VAL A 105 6.73 -2.09 0.39
N LEU A 106 7.46 -3.13 0.01
CA LEU A 106 7.82 -4.23 0.91
C LEU A 106 9.17 -4.84 0.54
N ASP A 107 9.71 -5.66 1.44
CA ASP A 107 10.87 -6.50 1.20
C ASP A 107 10.40 -7.91 0.81
N VAL A 108 11.14 -8.56 -0.09
CA VAL A 108 10.92 -9.94 -0.51
C VAL A 108 12.05 -10.81 0.01
N GLY A 109 11.71 -11.74 0.91
CA GLY A 109 12.63 -12.67 1.55
C GLY A 109 13.09 -13.80 0.62
N SER A 110 14.20 -14.45 1.00
CA SER A 110 14.83 -15.52 0.20
C SER A 110 14.07 -16.85 0.21
N GLY A 111 13.02 -17.00 1.02
CA GLY A 111 12.12 -18.14 0.97
C GLY A 111 11.04 -18.04 -0.11
N ALA A 112 10.88 -16.88 -0.75
CA ALA A 112 10.08 -16.75 -1.95
C ALA A 112 10.73 -17.51 -3.13
N SER A 113 9.94 -17.84 -4.14
CA SER A 113 10.38 -18.58 -5.32
C SER A 113 9.81 -17.97 -6.59
N ASP A 114 10.53 -18.18 -7.69
CA ASP A 114 10.03 -17.84 -9.03
C ASP A 114 8.65 -18.46 -9.27
N ALA A 115 7.79 -17.74 -10.00
CA ALA A 115 6.40 -18.08 -10.29
C ALA A 115 5.39 -17.99 -9.13
N GLN A 116 5.81 -17.62 -7.92
CA GLN A 116 4.86 -17.14 -6.92
C GLN A 116 4.30 -15.77 -7.32
N THR A 117 3.06 -15.54 -6.95
CA THR A 117 2.31 -14.31 -7.22
C THR A 117 2.17 -13.50 -5.96
N LEU A 118 2.15 -12.18 -6.13
CA LEU A 118 1.76 -11.22 -5.12
C LEU A 118 0.47 -10.55 -5.60
N GLU A 119 -0.56 -10.56 -4.77
CA GLU A 119 -1.81 -9.86 -5.06
C GLU A 119 -2.20 -9.01 -3.85
N ILE A 120 -2.10 -7.68 -3.99
CA ILE A 120 -2.45 -6.75 -2.93
C ILE A 120 -3.81 -6.13 -3.19
N GLU A 121 -4.69 -6.21 -2.20
CA GLU A 121 -6.02 -5.59 -2.24
C GLU A 121 -6.29 -4.76 -0.98
N ILE A 122 -7.19 -3.79 -1.12
CA ILE A 122 -7.94 -3.25 0.02
C ILE A 122 -9.30 -3.91 -0.03
N THR A 123 -9.49 -4.97 0.76
CA THR A 123 -10.76 -5.69 0.83
C THR A 123 -11.85 -4.70 1.27
N ASN A 124 -13.02 -4.78 0.60
CA ASN A 124 -14.15 -3.86 0.75
C ASN A 124 -14.21 -3.18 2.15
N PRO A 125 -13.83 -1.90 2.25
CA PRO A 125 -13.73 -1.20 3.53
C PRO A 125 -15.09 -0.82 4.13
N SER A 126 -16.21 -1.29 3.56
CA SER A 126 -17.59 -0.98 3.97
C SER A 126 -18.55 -2.17 3.95
#